data_AF-A0AAD5IY22-F1
#
_entry.id   AF-A0AAD5IY22-F1
#
_cell.length_a   1.000
_cell.length_b   1.000
_cell.length_c   1.000
_cell.angle_alpha   90.00
_cell.angle_beta   90.00
_cell.angle_gamma   90.00
#
_symmetry.space_group_name_H-M   'P 1'
#
loop_
_entity.id
_entity.type
_entity.pdbx_description
1 polymer ?
#
loop_
_entity_poly.entity_id
_entity_poly.type
_entity_poly.pdbx_seq_one_letter_code
_entity_poly.pdbx_strand_id
1 'polypeptide(L)'
;MSADEAPPTIDTGKEIAVPTTAADLSKANISNPYFTHHSDHPGLILVSKPLNGDNYSTWKRAMTLALNSKNKLGFVNDSIKAPSKETDPEGYAT
;
A
#
# COMPACT_ATOMS: atom_id res chain seq x y z
N MET A 1 -32.27 -46.56 19.91
CA MET A 1 -31.71 -47.44 18.86
C MET A 1 -32.64 -47.40 17.68
N SER A 2 -32.21 -46.76 16.59
CA SER A 2 -32.46 -47.09 15.18
C SER A 2 -31.94 -45.92 14.35
N ALA A 3 -30.98 -46.24 13.48
CA ALA A 3 -30.40 -45.34 12.50
C ALA A 3 -31.26 -45.38 11.24
N ASP A 4 -31.47 -44.23 10.61
CA ASP A 4 -32.00 -44.12 9.26
C ASP A 4 -31.22 -43.02 8.53
N GLU A 5 -30.36 -43.49 7.63
CA GLU A 5 -29.89 -42.95 6.35
C GLU A 5 -29.41 -41.48 6.18
N ALA A 6 -28.16 -41.33 5.71
CA ALA A 6 -27.62 -40.08 5.14
C ALA A 6 -27.76 -40.09 3.60
N PRO A 7 -27.97 -38.92 2.96
CA PRO A 7 -27.07 -38.51 1.86
C PRO A 7 -26.97 -36.97 1.67
N PRO A 8 -26.24 -36.44 0.66
CA PRO A 8 -24.90 -36.75 0.20
C PRO A 8 -23.92 -35.57 0.47
N THR A 9 -22.63 -35.88 0.38
CA THR A 9 -21.52 -34.93 0.39
C THR A 9 -21.65 -33.89 -0.73
N ILE A 10 -21.59 -32.59 -0.38
CA ILE A 10 -21.18 -31.55 -1.31
C ILE A 10 -19.76 -31.11 -0.92
N ASP A 11 -18.79 -31.64 -1.64
CA ASP A 11 -17.45 -31.08 -1.77
C ASP A 11 -17.60 -29.85 -2.68
N THR A 12 -17.59 -28.67 -2.07
CA THR A 12 -17.40 -27.43 -2.83
C THR A 12 -16.54 -26.48 -2.03
N GLY A 13 -15.31 -26.33 -2.50
CA GLY A 13 -14.57 -25.08 -2.34
C GLY A 13 -13.84 -24.97 -1.01
N LYS A 14 -12.56 -25.37 -1.04
CA LYS A 14 -11.52 -24.77 -0.23
C LYS A 14 -11.67 -23.24 -0.32
N GLU A 15 -12.33 -22.64 0.66
CA GLU A 15 -12.26 -21.21 0.92
C GLU A 15 -10.78 -20.92 1.11
N ILE A 16 -10.16 -20.39 0.06
CA ILE A 16 -8.84 -19.80 0.14
C ILE A 16 -9.08 -18.54 0.98
N ALA A 17 -9.13 -18.74 2.30
CA ALA A 17 -8.84 -17.69 3.24
C ALA A 17 -7.42 -17.25 2.87
N VAL A 18 -7.32 -16.22 2.04
CA VAL A 18 -6.09 -15.46 1.92
C VAL A 18 -5.89 -14.97 3.35
N PRO A 19 -4.88 -15.42 4.10
CA PRO A 19 -4.60 -14.77 5.35
C PRO A 19 -4.10 -13.38 4.93
N THR A 20 -4.99 -12.39 4.94
CA THR A 20 -4.58 -10.99 5.03
C THR A 20 -4.00 -10.87 6.44
N THR A 21 -2.76 -11.34 6.59
CA THR A 21 -2.01 -11.24 7.82
C THR A 21 -1.64 -9.77 7.97
N ALA A 22 -2.56 -9.00 8.55
CA ALA A 22 -2.34 -7.62 8.97
C ALA A 22 -1.14 -7.50 9.94
N ALA A 23 -0.66 -8.62 10.49
CA ALA A 23 0.49 -8.70 11.39
C ALA A 23 1.87 -8.79 10.69
N ASP A 24 1.96 -9.07 9.37
CA ASP A 24 3.23 -9.14 8.62
C ASP A 24 3.47 -7.95 7.69
N LEU A 25 2.73 -6.85 7.90
CA LEU A 25 3.24 -5.49 7.66
C LEU A 25 4.30 -5.15 8.72
N SER A 26 5.21 -6.09 8.95
CA SER A 26 6.25 -6.03 9.96
C SER A 26 7.02 -4.72 9.79
N LYS A 27 7.47 -4.16 10.91
CA LYS A 27 8.22 -2.91 11.03
C LYS A 27 9.25 -2.66 9.90
N ALA A 28 9.79 -3.74 9.33
CA ALA A 28 10.65 -3.77 8.16
C ALA A 28 10.04 -3.12 6.90
N ASN A 29 8.77 -3.39 6.59
CA ASN A 29 8.05 -2.76 5.47
C ASN A 29 7.85 -1.25 5.68
N ILE A 30 7.55 -0.82 6.91
CA ILE A 30 7.39 0.61 7.22
C ILE A 30 8.73 1.35 7.15
N SER A 31 9.84 0.69 7.51
CA SER A 31 11.19 1.26 7.38
C SER A 31 11.75 1.23 5.96
N ASN A 32 11.15 0.47 5.04
CA ASN A 32 11.58 0.45 3.65
C ASN A 32 11.20 1.78 2.97
N PRO A 33 12.16 2.59 2.51
CA PRO A 33 11.86 3.88 1.88
C PRO A 33 11.05 3.74 0.58
N TYR A 34 11.09 2.57 -0.07
CA TYR A 34 10.34 2.31 -1.31
C TYR A 34 8.94 1.73 -1.07
N PHE A 35 8.54 1.52 0.18
CA PHE A 35 7.23 0.96 0.48
C PHE A 35 6.09 1.94 0.12
N THR A 36 5.09 1.43 -0.59
CA THR A 36 3.85 2.16 -0.92
C THR A 36 2.66 1.46 -0.29
N HIS A 37 1.75 2.22 0.30
CA HIS A 37 0.55 1.68 0.92
C HIS A 37 -0.47 1.28 -0.17
N HIS A 38 -1.18 0.17 0.00
CA HIS A 38 -2.16 -0.32 -1.00
C HIS A 38 -3.30 0.68 -1.30
N SER A 39 -3.63 1.55 -0.34
CA SER A 39 -4.62 2.64 -0.52
C SER A 39 -4.06 3.87 -1.26
N ASP A 40 -2.83 3.84 -1.74
CA ASP A 40 -2.27 4.93 -2.55
C ASP A 40 -2.74 4.81 -4.00
N HIS A 41 -3.29 5.88 -4.55
CA HIS A 41 -3.74 5.94 -5.94
C HIS A 41 -3.60 7.37 -6.51
N PRO A 42 -3.53 7.54 -7.84
CA PRO A 42 -3.32 8.85 -8.46
C PRO A 42 -4.42 9.89 -8.18
N GLY A 43 -5.63 9.43 -7.88
CA GLY A 43 -6.77 10.30 -7.55
C GLY A 43 -6.84 10.75 -6.08
N LEU A 44 -5.83 10.45 -5.27
CA LEU A 44 -5.86 10.76 -3.85
C LEU A 44 -5.70 12.27 -3.61
N ILE A 45 -6.70 12.88 -2.99
CA ILE A 45 -6.65 14.29 -2.57
C ILE A 45 -5.91 14.40 -1.24
N LEU A 46 -4.68 14.90 -1.26
CA LEU A 46 -3.85 15.07 -0.05
C LEU A 46 -4.21 16.33 0.76
N VAL A 47 -4.63 17.39 0.07
CA VAL A 47 -5.05 18.66 0.69
C VAL A 47 -6.35 19.09 0.02
N SER A 48 -7.41 19.25 0.81
CA SER A 48 -8.75 19.57 0.30
C SER A 48 -8.86 20.97 -0.29
N LYS A 49 -8.06 21.92 0.20
CA LYS A 49 -7.97 23.27 -0.34
C LYS A 49 -6.89 23.31 -1.43
N PRO A 50 -7.24 23.62 -2.69
CA PRO A 50 -6.26 23.77 -3.76
C PRO A 50 -5.26 24.88 -3.47
N LEU A 51 -4.06 24.75 -4.02
CA LEU A 51 -3.06 25.81 -3.99
C LEU A 51 -3.58 27.03 -4.77
N ASN A 52 -3.43 28.21 -4.18
CA ASN A 52 -3.64 29.50 -4.83
C ASN A 52 -2.48 30.45 -4.46
N GLY A 53 -2.48 31.66 -5.01
CA GLY A 53 -1.39 32.63 -4.77
C GLY A 53 -1.19 32.97 -3.29
N ASP A 54 -2.28 33.06 -2.52
CA ASP A 54 -2.25 33.60 -1.17
C ASP A 54 -2.05 32.53 -0.08
N ASN A 55 -2.34 31.26 -0.40
CA ASN A 55 -2.37 30.18 0.60
C ASN A 55 -1.11 29.32 0.62
N TYR A 56 -0.05 29.67 -0.12
CA TYR A 56 1.13 28.83 -0.29
C TYR A 56 1.73 28.32 1.02
N SER A 57 1.92 29.18 2.02
CA SER A 57 2.52 28.77 3.31
C SER A 57 1.68 27.71 4.03
N THR A 58 0.37 27.91 4.07
CA THR A 58 -0.58 26.98 4.70
C THR A 58 -0.69 25.69 3.89
N TRP A 59 -0.78 25.79 2.56
CA TRP A 59 -0.86 24.67 1.65
C TRP A 59 0.40 23.80 1.69
N LYS A 60 1.58 24.42 1.65
CA LYS A 60 2.88 23.73 1.75
C LYS A 60 2.96 22.93 3.04
N ARG A 61 2.61 23.54 4.18
CA ARG A 61 2.61 22.84 5.47
C ARG A 61 1.64 21.65 5.47
N ALA A 62 0.42 21.83 4.98
CA ALA A 62 -0.58 20.77 4.90
C ALA A 62 -0.11 19.62 3.98
N MET A 63 0.43 19.96 2.81
CA MET A 63 0.95 18.99 1.83
C MET A 63 2.13 18.20 2.41
N THR A 64 3.10 18.89 3.04
CA THR A 64 4.23 18.22 3.69
C THR A 64 3.77 17.25 4.77
N LEU A 65 2.80 17.64 5.61
CA LEU A 65 2.25 16.76 6.65
C LEU A 65 1.54 15.54 6.06
N ALA A 66 0.71 15.74 5.02
CA ALA A 66 -0.02 14.66 4.35
C ALA A 66 0.92 13.67 3.65
N LEU A 67 2.01 14.15 3.05
CA LEU A 67 3.04 13.29 2.45
C LEU A 67 3.86 12.56 3.51
N ASN A 68 4.22 13.23 4.60
CA ASN A 68 5.01 12.64 5.68
C ASN A 68 4.26 11.53 6.41
N SER A 69 2.96 11.70 6.67
CA SER A 69 2.13 10.65 7.30
C SER A 69 2.01 9.38 6.46
N LYS A 70 2.25 9.49 5.14
CA LYS A 70 2.23 8.38 4.18
C LYS A 70 3.63 7.90 3.80
N ASN A 71 4.69 8.42 4.44
CA ASN A 71 6.09 8.16 4.13
C ASN A 71 6.46 8.47 2.65
N LYS A 72 5.83 9.49 2.06
CA LYS A 72 6.00 9.86 0.64
C LYS A 72 6.81 11.12 0.39
N LEU A 73 7.14 11.87 1.45
CA LEU A 73 7.84 13.15 1.31
C LEU A 73 9.19 12.96 0.60
N GLY A 74 9.86 11.83 0.85
CA GLY A 74 11.15 11.50 0.27
C GLY A 74 11.16 11.35 -1.26
N PHE A 75 10.03 10.99 -1.87
CA PHE A 75 9.91 10.92 -3.32
C PHE A 75 9.76 12.31 -3.95
N VAL A 76 9.11 13.25 -3.25
CA VAL A 76 8.79 14.58 -3.78
C VAL A 76 9.97 15.55 -3.65
N ASN A 77 10.81 15.37 -2.63
CA ASN A 77 11.98 16.21 -2.38
C ASN A 77 13.29 15.57 -2.91
N ASP A 78 13.19 14.49 -3.69
CA ASP A 78 14.31 13.72 -4.24
C ASP A 78 15.30 13.14 -3.21
N SER A 79 14.90 13.01 -1.94
CA SER A 79 15.73 12.35 -0.92
C SER A 79 15.76 10.83 -1.07
N ILE A 80 14.71 10.25 -1.66
CA ILE A 80 14.65 8.85 -2.10
C ILE A 80 14.90 8.85 -3.60
N LYS A 81 16.05 8.30 -4.02
CA LYS A 81 16.40 8.23 -5.45
C LYS A 81 15.62 7.12 -6.13
N ALA A 82 15.31 7.31 -7.41
CA ALA A 82 14.81 6.22 -8.23
C ALA A 82 15.85 5.08 -8.24
N PRO A 83 15.42 3.81 -8.15
CA PRO A 83 16.34 2.68 -8.28
C PRO A 83 17.04 2.75 -9.64
N SER A 84 18.34 2.46 -9.66
CA SER A 84 19.12 2.49 -10.91
C SER A 84 18.68 1.34 -11.82
N LYS A 85 18.79 1.55 -13.14
CA LYS A 85 18.46 0.53 -14.15
C LYS A 85 19.44 -0.65 -14.15
N GLU A 86 20.57 -0.54 -13.43
CA GLU A 86 21.66 -1.51 -13.42
C GLU A 86 21.58 -2.48 -12.23
N THR A 87 20.81 -2.17 -11.19
CA THR A 87 20.58 -3.06 -10.02
C THR A 87 19.48 -4.10 -10.23
N ASP A 88 19.22 -4.51 -11.47
CA ASP A 88 18.42 -5.70 -11.76
C ASP A 88 19.17 -6.65 -12.69
N PRO A 89 19.99 -7.57 -12.14
CA PRO A 89 20.59 -8.64 -12.92
C PRO A 89 19.67 -9.86 -13.11
N GLU A 90 18.57 -10.02 -12.36
CA GLU A 90 17.72 -11.21 -12.43
C GLU A 90 16.29 -10.93 -11.94
N GLY A 91 15.29 -10.99 -12.83
CA GLY A 91 13.91 -11.07 -12.35
C GLY A 91 12.73 -10.96 -13.31
N TYR A 92 12.86 -10.39 -14.51
CA TYR A 92 11.78 -10.47 -15.51
C TYR A 92 12.34 -10.74 -16.92
N ALA A 93 12.82 -11.96 -17.10
CA ALA A 93 12.59 -12.66 -18.34
C ALA A 93 11.19 -13.29 -18.29
N THR A 94 10.22 -12.69 -18.99
CA THR A 94 9.33 -13.35 -19.96
C THR A 94 8.38 -12.33 -20.58
#